data_AF-A0A7W1DB74-F1
#
_entry.id   AF-A0A7W1DB74-F1
#
_cell.length_a   1.000
_cell.length_b   1.000
_cell.length_c   1.000
_cell.angle_alpha   90.00
_cell.angle_beta   90.00
_cell.angle_gamma   90.00
#
_symmetry.space_group_name_H-M   'P 1'
#
loop_
_entity.id
_entity.type
_entity.pdbx_description
1 polymer ?
#
loop_
_entity_poly.entity_id
_entity_poly.type
_entity_poly.pdbx_seq_one_letter_code
_entity_poly.pdbx_strand_id
1 'polypeptide(L)'
;MKADLGADITGLIIQSIEGVIAKNTGATLEEINDELIIRGLELGFLDVLSKKYQDITPFLLANFDYDRENEKYLLKKNTKFRSAIPIELRIRFYLVSMLRRFAREGKPTHFSDIILEIMPLLRNGVTPDNQTILGVLEDIAVRVGEDSWKLKEAGQGHLFDKF
;
A
#
# COMPACT_ATOMS: atom_id res chain seq x y z
N MET A 1 -2.20 -22.79 6.53
CA MET A 1 -1.66 -21.45 6.18
C MET A 1 -1.60 -21.31 4.67
N LYS A 2 -2.61 -20.73 4.04
CA LYS A 2 -2.69 -20.38 2.60
C LYS A 2 -3.89 -19.43 2.37
N ALA A 3 -4.91 -19.54 3.23
CA ALA A 3 -6.07 -18.67 3.25
C ALA A 3 -5.74 -17.20 3.60
N ASP A 4 -4.77 -16.92 4.49
CA ASP A 4 -4.41 -15.55 4.92
C ASP A 4 -3.80 -14.71 3.78
N LEU A 5 -2.79 -15.23 3.07
CA LEU A 5 -2.15 -14.49 1.98
C LEU A 5 -3.15 -14.09 0.87
N GLY A 6 -4.14 -14.93 0.60
CA GLY A 6 -5.15 -14.67 -0.42
C GLY A 6 -6.15 -13.58 -0.02
N ALA A 7 -6.42 -13.43 1.27
CA ALA A 7 -7.29 -12.39 1.82
C ALA A 7 -6.58 -11.02 1.81
N ASP A 8 -5.30 -10.99 2.17
CA ASP A 8 -4.49 -9.76 2.15
C ASP A 8 -4.33 -9.18 0.74
N ILE A 9 -4.05 -10.02 -0.26
CA ILE A 9 -3.91 -9.56 -1.65
C ILE A 9 -5.24 -9.07 -2.22
N THR A 10 -6.36 -9.75 -1.93
CA THR A 10 -7.67 -9.26 -2.36
C THR A 10 -8.01 -7.92 -1.71
N GLY A 11 -7.60 -7.68 -0.47
CA GLY A 11 -7.69 -6.36 0.17
C GLY A 11 -6.90 -5.28 -0.57
N LEU A 12 -5.64 -5.58 -0.94
CA LEU A 12 -4.79 -4.67 -1.73
C LEU A 12 -5.43 -4.32 -3.09
N ILE A 13 -5.97 -5.32 -3.79
CA ILE A 13 -6.63 -5.13 -5.08
C ILE A 13 -7.85 -4.20 -4.93
N ILE A 14 -8.73 -4.46 -3.96
CA ILE A 14 -9.92 -3.63 -3.71
C ILE A 14 -9.49 -2.19 -3.40
N GLN A 15 -8.48 -2.02 -2.55
CA GLN A 15 -7.97 -0.71 -2.16
C GLN A 15 -7.40 0.07 -3.35
N SER A 16 -6.62 -0.57 -4.22
CA SER A 16 -6.09 0.06 -5.43
C SER A 16 -7.21 0.54 -6.35
N ILE A 17 -8.26 -0.27 -6.52
CA ILE A 17 -9.43 0.07 -7.33
C ILE A 17 -10.23 1.21 -6.68
N GLU A 18 -10.49 1.15 -5.37
CA GLU A 18 -11.16 2.23 -4.62
C GLU A 18 -10.40 3.55 -4.76
N GLY A 19 -9.06 3.51 -4.71
CA GLY A 19 -8.18 4.67 -4.84
C GLY A 19 -8.28 5.36 -6.21
N VAL A 20 -8.21 4.60 -7.31
CA VAL A 20 -8.30 5.19 -8.66
C VAL A 20 -9.71 5.73 -8.95
N ILE A 21 -10.76 5.02 -8.51
CA ILE A 21 -12.14 5.49 -8.63
C ILE A 21 -12.35 6.79 -7.85
N ALA A 22 -11.84 6.88 -6.61
CA ALA A 22 -11.98 8.08 -5.79
C ALA A 22 -11.22 9.27 -6.37
N LYS A 23 -9.99 9.04 -6.87
CA LYS A 23 -9.14 10.08 -7.46
C LYS A 23 -9.77 10.68 -8.72
N ASN A 24 -10.39 9.86 -9.56
CA ASN A 24 -10.88 10.25 -10.88
C ASN A 24 -12.40 10.51 -10.92
N THR A 25 -13.10 10.40 -9.78
CA THR A 25 -14.57 10.47 -9.70
C THR A 25 -15.23 9.42 -10.61
N GLY A 26 -14.76 8.18 -10.48
CA GLY A 26 -15.04 7.07 -11.39
C GLY A 26 -13.80 6.67 -12.18
N ALA A 27 -13.69 5.38 -12.52
CA ALA A 27 -12.57 4.88 -13.32
C ALA A 27 -13.03 3.88 -14.39
N THR A 28 -12.40 3.92 -15.56
CA THR A 28 -12.64 2.93 -16.62
C THR A 28 -11.98 1.59 -16.26
N LEU A 29 -12.33 0.52 -16.99
CA LEU A 29 -11.67 -0.78 -16.85
C LEU A 29 -10.16 -0.69 -17.13
N GLU A 30 -9.76 0.12 -18.10
CA GLU A 30 -8.37 0.32 -18.49
C GLU A 30 -7.58 1.03 -17.37
N GLU A 31 -8.11 2.13 -16.82
CA GLU A 31 -7.49 2.86 -15.71
C GLU A 31 -7.31 1.97 -14.47
N ILE A 32 -8.28 1.09 -14.22
CA ILE A 32 -8.22 0.11 -13.14
C ILE A 32 -7.14 -0.95 -13.42
N ASN A 33 -7.08 -1.48 -14.65
CA ASN A 33 -6.07 -2.47 -15.02
C ASN A 33 -4.66 -1.90 -14.92
N ASP A 34 -4.44 -0.68 -15.40
CA ASP A 34 -3.14 -0.01 -15.33
C ASP A 34 -2.68 0.20 -13.89
N GLU A 35 -3.56 0.71 -13.02
CA GLU A 35 -3.25 0.88 -11.59
C GLU A 35 -2.93 -0.47 -10.94
N LEU A 36 -3.70 -1.53 -11.24
CA LEU A 36 -3.47 -2.85 -10.67
C LEU A 36 -2.17 -3.50 -11.15
N ILE A 37 -1.77 -3.29 -12.42
CA ILE A 37 -0.48 -3.74 -12.94
C ILE A 37 0.65 -3.03 -12.22
N ILE A 38 0.57 -1.70 -12.10
CA ILE A 38 1.58 -0.89 -11.39
C ILE A 38 1.70 -1.36 -9.94
N ARG A 39 0.58 -1.51 -9.23
CA ARG A 39 0.56 -1.96 -7.83
C ARG A 39 1.01 -3.41 -7.67
N GLY A 40 0.63 -4.27 -8.60
CA GLY A 40 1.05 -5.67 -8.64
C GLY A 40 2.56 -5.81 -8.81
N LEU A 41 3.18 -4.94 -9.59
CA LEU A 41 4.64 -4.85 -9.72
C LEU A 41 5.29 -4.29 -8.44
N GLU A 42 4.78 -3.17 -7.92
CA GLU A 42 5.32 -2.51 -6.72
C GLU A 42 5.29 -3.38 -5.46
N LEU A 43 4.26 -4.21 -5.34
CA LEU A 43 3.95 -5.00 -4.14
C LEU A 43 4.16 -6.50 -4.34
N GLY A 44 4.63 -6.91 -5.53
CA GLY A 44 5.01 -8.29 -5.82
C GLY A 44 3.85 -9.28 -5.90
N PHE A 45 2.64 -8.83 -6.29
CA PHE A 45 1.46 -9.70 -6.46
C PHE A 45 0.97 -9.83 -7.92
N LEU A 46 1.76 -9.38 -8.90
CA LEU A 46 1.38 -9.48 -10.32
C LEU A 46 1.12 -10.92 -10.78
N ASP A 47 1.86 -11.89 -10.25
CA ASP A 47 1.66 -13.32 -10.56
C ASP A 47 0.32 -13.83 -9.99
N VAL A 48 -0.14 -13.27 -8.87
CA VAL A 48 -1.45 -13.58 -8.28
C VAL A 48 -2.57 -12.93 -9.09
N LEU A 49 -2.39 -11.68 -9.53
CA LEU A 49 -3.34 -11.01 -10.44
C LEU A 49 -3.55 -11.85 -11.71
N SER A 50 -2.47 -12.18 -12.40
CA SER A 50 -2.51 -12.92 -13.67
C SER A 50 -3.09 -14.34 -13.54
N LYS A 51 -2.86 -15.03 -12.41
CA LYS A 51 -3.42 -16.38 -12.17
C LYS A 51 -4.88 -16.34 -11.75
N LYS A 52 -5.27 -15.38 -10.92
CA LYS A 52 -6.59 -15.35 -10.25
C LYS A 52 -7.63 -14.58 -11.06
N TYR A 53 -7.19 -13.64 -11.91
CA TYR A 53 -8.05 -12.76 -12.69
C TYR A 53 -7.54 -12.70 -14.13
N GLN A 54 -7.94 -13.67 -14.97
CA GLN A 54 -7.81 -13.54 -16.43
C GLN A 54 -8.71 -12.43 -16.98
N ASP A 55 -9.88 -12.27 -16.37
CA ASP A 55 -10.79 -11.15 -16.57
C ASP A 55 -11.23 -10.64 -15.20
N ILE A 56 -10.94 -9.38 -14.92
CA ILE A 56 -11.28 -8.74 -13.64
C ILE A 56 -12.71 -8.18 -13.63
N THR A 57 -13.38 -8.11 -14.78
CA THR A 57 -14.73 -7.54 -14.93
C THR A 57 -15.75 -8.15 -13.96
N PRO A 58 -15.85 -9.49 -13.79
CA PRO A 58 -16.80 -10.09 -12.85
C PRO A 58 -16.52 -9.67 -11.40
N PHE A 59 -15.24 -9.50 -11.04
CA PHE A 59 -14.83 -9.03 -9.72
C PHE A 59 -15.22 -7.58 -9.49
N LEU A 60 -15.06 -6.73 -10.51
CA LEU A 60 -15.45 -5.31 -10.43
C LEU A 60 -16.97 -5.17 -10.28
N LEU A 61 -17.76 -5.87 -11.09
CA LEU A 61 -19.23 -5.84 -11.02
C LEU A 61 -19.77 -6.34 -9.68
N ALA A 62 -19.08 -7.27 -9.01
CA ALA A 62 -19.47 -7.74 -7.68
C ALA A 62 -19.22 -6.67 -6.59
N ASN A 63 -18.16 -5.87 -6.73
CA ASN A 63 -17.66 -5.00 -5.67
C ASN A 63 -18.01 -3.52 -5.84
N PHE A 64 -18.21 -3.05 -7.07
CA PHE A 64 -18.41 -1.64 -7.43
C PHE A 64 -19.72 -1.45 -8.20
N ASP A 65 -20.20 -0.20 -8.26
CA ASP A 65 -21.29 0.16 -9.17
C ASP A 65 -20.70 0.45 -10.56
N TYR A 66 -21.47 0.22 -11.63
CA TYR A 66 -21.04 0.52 -12.99
C TYR A 66 -22.00 1.50 -13.64
N ASP A 67 -21.48 2.67 -13.99
CA ASP A 67 -22.16 3.67 -14.79
C ASP A 67 -22.01 3.30 -16.27
N ARG A 68 -23.10 2.85 -16.88
CA ARG A 68 -23.14 2.45 -18.29
C ARG A 68 -23.10 3.64 -19.24
N GLU A 69 -23.50 4.83 -18.81
CA GLU A 69 -23.51 6.01 -19.68
C GLU A 69 -22.11 6.56 -19.88
N ASN A 70 -21.29 6.51 -18.82
CA ASN A 70 -19.92 7.03 -18.83
C ASN A 70 -18.85 5.93 -18.86
N GLU A 71 -19.25 4.66 -18.92
CA GLU A 71 -18.39 3.47 -18.90
C GLU A 71 -17.38 3.45 -17.74
N LYS A 72 -17.85 3.87 -16.55
CA LYS A 72 -17.02 4.04 -15.35
C LYS A 72 -17.52 3.20 -14.20
N TYR A 73 -16.59 2.57 -13.49
CA TYR A 73 -16.83 1.99 -12.19
C TYR A 73 -16.85 3.09 -11.13
N LEU A 74 -17.82 3.01 -10.22
CA LEU A 74 -18.07 3.94 -9.14
C LEU A 74 -18.04 3.23 -7.79
N LEU A 75 -17.72 3.97 -6.73
CA LEU A 75 -17.92 3.49 -5.37
C LEU A 75 -19.42 3.28 -5.13
N LYS A 76 -19.79 2.21 -4.43
CA LYS A 76 -21.20 1.98 -4.09
C LYS A 76 -21.70 3.11 -3.19
N LYS A 77 -22.91 3.59 -3.44
CA LYS A 77 -23.53 4.64 -2.60
C LYS A 77 -23.68 4.10 -1.16
N ASN A 78 -23.30 4.91 -0.17
CA ASN A 78 -23.33 4.58 1.26
C ASN A 78 -22.46 3.40 1.73
N THR A 79 -21.56 2.87 0.89
CA THR A 79 -20.44 2.10 1.46
C THR A 79 -19.43 3.09 2.04
N LYS A 80 -19.19 2.99 3.36
CA LYS A 80 -17.88 3.42 3.89
C LYS A 80 -16.83 2.69 3.06
N PHE A 81 -15.73 3.36 2.69
CA PHE A 81 -14.55 2.70 2.11
C PHE A 81 -14.34 1.37 2.86
N ARG A 82 -14.33 0.24 2.15
CA ARG A 82 -14.14 -1.06 2.83
C ARG A 82 -12.73 -1.16 3.40
N SER A 83 -11.84 -0.29 2.95
CA SER A 83 -10.49 -0.11 3.45
C SER A 83 -10.45 0.54 4.84
N ALA A 84 -10.36 -0.31 5.86
CA ALA A 84 -9.31 -0.06 6.85
C ALA A 84 -8.02 -0.63 6.23
N ILE A 85 -7.28 0.19 5.46
CA ILE A 85 -5.88 -0.17 5.14
C ILE A 85 -5.24 -0.50 6.49
N PRO A 86 -4.70 -1.72 6.71
CA PRO A 86 -4.03 -2.05 7.96
C PRO A 86 -3.05 -0.93 8.27
N ILE A 87 -3.08 -0.46 9.52
CA ILE A 87 -2.36 0.75 9.89
C ILE A 87 -0.85 0.60 9.60
N GLU A 88 -0.34 -0.62 9.70
CA GLU A 88 1.02 -1.05 9.38
C GLU A 88 1.37 -0.85 7.91
N LEU A 89 0.44 -1.14 7.00
CA LEU A 89 0.64 -0.98 5.57
C LEU A 89 0.66 0.51 5.19
N ARG A 90 -0.19 1.34 5.82
CA ARG A 90 -0.14 2.80 5.64
C ARG A 90 1.19 3.36 6.13
N ILE A 91 1.59 2.96 7.34
CA ILE A 91 2.88 3.33 7.93
C ILE A 91 4.01 2.96 6.95
N ARG A 92 4.03 1.73 6.44
CA ARG A 92 5.04 1.26 5.47
C ARG A 92 5.15 2.18 4.26
N PHE A 93 4.02 2.54 3.64
CA PHE A 93 4.03 3.41 2.47
C PHE A 93 4.55 4.82 2.76
N TYR A 94 4.10 5.43 3.86
CA TYR A 94 4.57 6.75 4.25
C TYR A 94 6.07 6.74 4.57
N LEU A 95 6.55 5.74 5.31
CA LEU A 95 7.96 5.59 5.64
C LEU A 95 8.83 5.40 4.38
N VAL A 96 8.44 4.51 3.45
CA VAL A 96 9.20 4.32 2.21
C VAL A 96 9.26 5.60 1.38
N SER A 97 8.13 6.30 1.22
CA SER A 97 8.06 7.54 0.46
C SER A 97 8.96 8.63 1.07
N MET A 98 8.86 8.82 2.38
CA MET A 98 9.61 9.82 3.14
C MET A 98 11.11 9.52 3.15
N LEU A 99 11.53 8.28 3.44
CA LEU A 99 12.95 7.91 3.48
C LEU A 99 13.61 8.06 2.09
N ARG A 100 12.90 7.72 1.00
CA ARG A 100 13.38 8.01 -0.37
C ARG A 100 13.55 9.50 -0.61
N ARG A 101 12.61 10.32 -0.14
CA ARG A 101 12.67 11.78 -0.28
C ARG A 101 13.84 12.36 0.53
N PHE A 102 14.01 11.98 1.80
CA PHE A 102 15.12 12.47 2.63
C PHE A 102 16.48 12.04 2.09
N ALA A 103 16.59 10.82 1.56
CA ALA A 103 17.80 10.38 0.87
C ALA A 103 18.14 11.25 -0.35
N ARG A 104 17.14 11.65 -1.16
CA ARG A 104 17.35 12.59 -2.28
C ARG A 104 17.73 13.99 -1.82
N GLU A 105 17.20 14.42 -0.68
CA GLU A 105 17.43 15.76 -0.12
C GLU A 105 18.69 15.84 0.77
N GLY A 106 19.40 14.72 0.99
CA GLY A 106 20.55 14.66 1.88
C GLY A 106 20.23 14.96 3.34
N LYS A 107 18.96 14.80 3.74
CA LYS A 107 18.49 15.11 5.11
C LYS A 107 18.71 13.92 6.05
N PRO A 108 19.10 14.18 7.32
CA PRO A 108 19.08 13.16 8.35
C PRO A 108 17.65 12.68 8.62
N THR A 109 17.52 11.44 9.06
CA THR A 109 16.25 10.69 9.19
C THR A 109 16.07 10.23 10.63
N HIS A 110 15.94 11.17 11.57
CA HIS A 110 15.75 10.85 12.98
C HIS A 110 14.36 10.29 13.27
N PHE A 111 14.24 9.38 14.23
CA PHE A 111 12.95 8.77 14.53
C PHE A 111 11.91 9.80 15.00
N SER A 112 12.33 10.84 15.72
CA SER A 112 11.46 11.96 16.10
C SER A 112 10.88 12.70 14.89
N ASP A 113 11.70 12.92 13.86
CA ASP A 113 11.29 13.62 12.64
C ASP A 113 10.34 12.75 11.80
N ILE A 114 10.62 11.44 11.76
CA ILE A 114 9.74 10.43 11.17
C ILE A 114 8.35 10.50 11.81
N ILE A 115 8.27 10.48 13.15
CA ILE A 115 7.00 10.57 13.88
C ILE A 115 6.29 11.89 13.57
N LEU A 116 7.01 13.02 13.65
CA LEU A 116 6.44 14.35 13.42
C LEU A 116 5.79 14.45 12.03
N GLU A 117 6.38 13.83 11.02
CA GLU A 117 5.91 13.94 9.65
C GLU A 117 4.80 12.94 9.29
N ILE A 118 4.89 11.68 9.73
CA ILE A 118 3.92 10.66 9.32
C ILE A 118 2.66 10.67 10.21
N MET A 119 2.76 11.07 11.48
CA MET A 119 1.65 10.99 12.43
C MET A 119 0.41 11.83 12.03
N PRO A 120 0.55 13.05 11.47
CA PRO A 120 -0.59 13.79 10.93
C PRO A 120 -1.28 13.08 9.77
N LEU A 121 -0.54 12.35 8.94
CA LEU A 121 -1.02 11.66 7.74
C LEU A 121 -1.75 10.35 8.06
N LEU A 122 -1.52 9.79 9.25
CA LEU A 122 -2.11 8.53 9.73
C LEU A 122 -3.43 8.72 10.48
N ARG A 123 -3.85 9.97 10.74
CA ARG A 123 -5.08 10.30 11.48
C ARG A 123 -6.35 10.08 10.63
N ASN A 124 -6.74 8.82 10.47
CA ASN A 124 -8.06 8.41 9.98
C ASN A 124 -8.87 7.73 11.11
N GLY A 125 -9.00 8.41 12.25
CA GLY A 125 -9.79 7.95 13.40
C GLY A 125 -9.12 6.90 14.32
N VAL A 126 -7.93 6.40 13.97
CA VAL A 126 -7.09 5.54 14.82
C VAL A 126 -5.66 6.10 14.80
N THR A 127 -5.12 6.42 15.98
CA THR A 127 -3.73 6.87 16.13
C THR A 127 -2.85 5.65 16.41
N PRO A 128 -1.92 5.27 15.50
CA PRO A 128 -0.95 4.22 15.80
C PRO A 128 -0.03 4.65 16.94
N ASP A 129 0.36 3.70 17.79
CA ASP A 129 1.43 3.95 18.76
C ASP A 129 2.81 3.98 18.08
N ASN A 130 3.78 4.56 18.78
CA ASN A 130 5.15 4.66 18.30
C ASN A 130 5.82 3.29 18.09
N GLN A 131 5.38 2.25 18.82
CA GLN A 131 5.94 0.90 18.69
C GLN A 131 5.53 0.24 17.36
N THR A 132 4.30 0.48 16.91
CA THR A 132 3.80 0.03 15.61
C THR A 132 4.60 0.67 14.49
N ILE A 133 4.87 1.97 14.59
CA ILE A 133 5.69 2.68 13.60
C ILE A 133 7.12 2.19 13.60
N LEU A 134 7.71 2.02 14.78
CA LEU A 134 9.08 1.53 14.94
C LEU A 134 9.22 0.12 14.36
N GLY A 135 8.29 -0.79 14.65
CA GLY A 135 8.32 -2.16 14.12
C GLY A 135 8.26 -2.21 12.59
N VAL A 136 7.42 -1.37 11.97
CA VAL A 136 7.38 -1.28 10.50
C VAL A 136 8.66 -0.64 9.94
N LEU A 137 9.22 0.35 10.64
CA LEU A 137 10.48 1.00 10.25
C LEU A 137 11.66 0.01 10.28
N GLU A 138 11.79 -0.78 11.34
CA GLU A 138 12.81 -1.83 11.49
C GLU A 138 12.72 -2.92 10.42
N ASP A 139 11.51 -3.19 9.92
CA ASP A 139 11.30 -4.14 8.83
C ASP A 139 11.85 -3.64 7.49
N ILE A 140 11.73 -2.34 7.19
CA ILE A 140 12.09 -1.78 5.87
C ILE A 140 13.40 -0.99 5.83
N ALA A 141 13.92 -0.59 6.98
CA ALA A 141 15.07 0.29 7.11
C ALA A 141 16.12 -0.29 8.06
N VAL A 142 17.36 0.16 7.90
CA VAL A 142 18.47 -0.10 8.81
C VAL A 142 18.84 1.20 9.52
N ARG A 143 19.28 1.05 10.77
CA ARG A 143 19.85 2.16 11.53
C ARG A 143 21.25 2.46 11.02
N VAL A 144 21.55 3.74 10.82
CA VAL A 144 22.85 4.25 10.38
C VAL A 144 23.31 5.29 11.40
N GLY A 145 24.42 5.02 12.08
CA GLY A 145 24.90 5.87 13.18
C GLY A 145 24.01 5.79 14.43
N GLU A 146 24.01 6.86 15.24
CA GLU A 146 23.37 6.87 16.56
C GLU A 146 21.85 7.07 16.53
N ASP A 147 21.30 7.74 15.51
CA ASP A 147 19.85 7.94 15.40
C ASP A 147 19.34 8.25 13.98
N SER A 148 19.94 7.68 12.94
CA SER A 148 19.45 7.89 11.57
C SER A 148 18.97 6.57 10.94
N TRP A 149 18.04 6.66 9.99
CA TRP A 149 17.45 5.51 9.30
C TRP A 149 17.63 5.59 7.79
N LYS A 150 18.06 4.48 7.17
CA LYS A 150 18.16 4.37 5.72
C LYS A 150 17.36 3.15 5.27
N LEU A 151 16.68 3.25 4.12
CA LEU A 151 16.06 2.06 3.52
C LEU A 151 17.09 0.96 3.31
N LYS A 152 16.70 -0.29 3.59
CA LYS A 152 17.49 -1.46 3.24
C LYS A 152 17.76 -1.46 1.73
N GLU A 153 19.01 -1.66 1.35
CA GLU A 153 19.36 -1.80 -0.07
C GLU A 153 18.85 -3.16 -0.58
N ALA A 154 18.36 -3.20 -1.82
CA ALA A 154 17.90 -4.45 -2.43
C ALA A 154 19.07 -5.44 -2.49
N GLY A 155 19.00 -6.50 -1.67
CA GLY A 155 20.10 -7.43 -1.41
C GLY A 155 20.41 -7.70 0.07
N GLN A 156 19.82 -6.93 1.00
CA GLN A 156 19.96 -7.15 2.46
C GLN A 156 18.78 -7.93 3.10
N GLY A 157 18.01 -8.68 2.29
CA GLY A 157 17.16 -9.75 2.79
C GLY A 157 17.99 -11.02 2.81
N HIS A 158 18.23 -11.59 3.99
CA HIS A 158 19.06 -12.77 4.24
C HIS A 158 18.96 -13.83 3.14
N LEU A 159 19.96 -13.83 2.26
CA LEU A 159 20.33 -14.96 1.43
C LEU A 159 21.28 -15.81 2.28
N PHE A 160 20.74 -16.84 2.92
CA PHE A 160 21.43 -17.89 3.71
C PHE A 160 22.07 -17.48 5.06
N ASP A 161 21.47 -18.01 6.14
CA ASP A 161 22.09 -18.45 7.41
C ASP A 161 20.95 -19.06 8.26
N LYS A 162 20.92 -20.26 8.82
CA LYS A 162 21.87 -21.37 9.02
C LYS A 162 21.06 -22.62 9.46
N PHE A 163 21.48 -23.80 8.97
CA PHE A 163 21.12 -25.18 9.32
C PHE A 163 19.70 -25.69 8.96
#